data_AF-A0A920K5S3-F1
#
_entry.id   AF-A0A920K5S3-F1
#
_cell.length_a   1.000
_cell.length_b   1.000
_cell.length_c   1.000
_cell.angle_alpha   90.00
_cell.angle_beta   90.00
_cell.angle_gamma   90.00
#
_symmetry.space_group_name_H-M   'P 1'
#
loop_
_entity.id
_entity.type
_entity.pdbx_description
1 polymer ?
#
loop_
_entity_poly.entity_id
_entity_poly.type
_entity_poly.pdbx_seq_one_letter_code
_entity_poly.pdbx_strand_id
1 'polypeptide(L)'
;MGRSHGIHAEPITFGLKLASFYEEFKRNRKRLVDAIDEVSTCAISGAVGTFANINPNVEKHVAKKLGLKVEPISTQVIPRDRHAFYFSVLGIIAGSIERVATEIRHLQRSEVYELQEYFSKKSKRIICDAS
;
A
#
# COMPACT_ATOMS: atom_id res chain seq x y z
N MET A 1 -12.12 24.31 -8.37
CA MET A 1 -11.12 25.36 -8.01
C MET A 1 -9.97 24.75 -7.21
N GLY A 2 -8.73 25.19 -7.42
CA GLY A 2 -7.60 24.81 -6.56
C GLY A 2 -7.73 25.50 -5.19
N ARG A 3 -7.27 24.85 -4.12
CA ARG A 3 -7.35 25.38 -2.75
C ARG A 3 -6.05 25.18 -1.98
N SER A 4 -5.59 26.21 -1.27
CA SER A 4 -4.52 26.14 -0.26
C SER A 4 -5.08 26.61 1.09
N HIS A 5 -4.76 25.90 2.18
CA HIS A 5 -5.40 26.15 3.50
C HIS A 5 -6.95 26.15 3.47
N GLY A 6 -7.56 25.48 2.48
CA GLY A 6 -9.01 25.50 2.27
C GLY A 6 -9.58 26.73 1.56
N ILE A 7 -8.73 27.71 1.21
CA ILE A 7 -9.09 28.96 0.53
C ILE A 7 -8.85 28.80 -0.97
N HIS A 8 -9.71 29.39 -1.81
CA HIS A 8 -9.51 29.39 -3.27
C HIS A 8 -8.18 30.02 -3.64
N ALA A 9 -7.41 29.30 -4.45
CA ALA A 9 -6.18 29.78 -5.06
C ALA A 9 -6.42 29.93 -6.57
N GLU A 10 -5.74 29.16 -7.40
CA GLU A 10 -5.86 29.21 -8.85
C GLU A 10 -6.78 28.11 -9.41
N PRO A 11 -7.35 28.29 -10.61
CA PRO A 11 -8.07 27.23 -11.30
C PRO A 11 -7.19 26.01 -11.56
N ILE A 12 -7.73 24.82 -11.31
CA ILE A 12 -7.13 23.53 -11.67
C ILE A 12 -8.21 22.64 -12.27
N THR A 13 -7.80 21.61 -13.01
CA THR A 13 -8.72 20.56 -13.46
C THR A 13 -8.84 19.45 -12.41
N PHE A 14 -10.01 18.82 -12.33
CA PHE A 14 -10.17 17.62 -11.50
C PHE A 14 -9.25 16.49 -11.98
N GLY A 15 -9.01 16.39 -13.29
CA GLY A 15 -8.06 15.43 -13.87
C GLY A 15 -6.64 15.59 -13.33
N LEU A 16 -6.15 16.81 -13.13
CA LEU A 16 -4.84 17.06 -12.52
C LEU A 16 -4.78 16.54 -11.07
N LYS A 17 -5.88 16.67 -10.32
CA LYS A 17 -5.99 16.12 -8.96
C LYS A 17 -5.94 14.60 -8.97
N LEU A 18 -6.68 13.95 -9.87
CA LEU A 18 -6.65 12.50 -10.06
C LEU A 18 -5.27 12.00 -10.51
N ALA A 19 -4.60 12.71 -11.41
CA ALA A 19 -3.25 12.38 -11.87
C ALA A 19 -2.23 12.41 -10.71
N SER A 20 -2.37 13.35 -9.77
CA SER A 20 -1.55 13.40 -8.56
C SER A 20 -1.72 12.13 -7.70
N PHE A 21 -2.96 11.68 -7.48
CA PHE A 21 -3.23 10.42 -6.79
C PHE A 21 -2.65 9.22 -7.56
N TYR A 22 -2.87 9.17 -8.87
CA TYR A 22 -2.36 8.09 -9.71
C TYR A 22 -0.84 7.94 -9.61
N GLU A 23 -0.08 9.04 -9.74
CA GLU A 23 1.37 9.00 -9.64
C GLU A 23 1.85 8.62 -8.23
N GLU A 24 1.10 8.97 -7.17
CA GLU A 24 1.38 8.49 -5.82
C GLU A 24 1.16 6.97 -5.69
N PHE A 25 0.04 6.45 -6.18
CA PHE A 25 -0.23 5.00 -6.16
C PHE A 25 0.74 4.21 -7.04
N LYS A 26 1.23 4.80 -8.13
CA LYS A 26 2.29 4.20 -8.96
C LYS A 26 3.62 4.06 -8.19
N ARG A 27 4.00 5.07 -7.40
CA ARG A 27 5.16 4.96 -6.49
C ARG A 27 4.93 3.91 -5.41
N ASN A 28 3.72 3.86 -4.84
CA ASN A 28 3.34 2.87 -3.84
C ASN A 28 3.34 1.44 -4.38
N ARG A 29 2.91 1.23 -5.62
CA ARG A 29 2.99 -0.07 -6.27
C ARG A 29 4.42 -0.58 -6.31
N LYS A 30 5.38 0.28 -6.69
CA LYS A 30 6.80 -0.08 -6.68
C LYS A 30 7.26 -0.49 -5.27
N ARG A 31 6.99 0.37 -4.27
CA ARG A 31 7.32 0.08 -2.87
C ARG A 31 6.75 -1.25 -2.40
N LEU A 32 5.50 -1.56 -2.75
CA LEU A 32 4.83 -2.80 -2.37
C LEU A 32 5.47 -4.02 -3.03
N VAL A 33 5.81 -3.93 -4.32
CA VAL A 33 6.53 -5.01 -5.02
C VAL A 33 7.87 -5.28 -4.34
N ASP A 34 8.64 -4.23 -4.05
CA ASP A 34 9.93 -4.35 -3.36
C ASP A 34 9.76 -4.93 -1.94
N ALA A 35 8.72 -4.51 -1.20
CA ALA A 35 8.43 -5.03 0.14
C ALA A 35 7.98 -6.49 0.16
N ILE A 36 7.17 -6.90 -0.83
CA ILE A 36 6.79 -8.31 -1.02
C ILE A 36 8.04 -9.13 -1.31
N ASP A 37 8.93 -8.63 -2.17
CA ASP A 37 10.16 -9.30 -2.55
C ASP A 37 11.14 -9.47 -1.37
N GLU A 38 11.21 -8.49 -0.46
CA GLU A 38 12.01 -8.55 0.78
C GLU A 38 11.47 -9.57 1.79
N VAL A 39 10.14 -9.60 1.99
CA VAL A 39 9.51 -10.51 2.97
C VAL A 39 9.31 -11.94 2.43
N SER A 40 9.44 -12.15 1.11
CA SER A 40 9.35 -13.46 0.44
C SER A 40 10.60 -14.31 0.65
N THR A 41 10.99 -14.48 1.92
CA THR A 41 12.19 -15.19 2.35
C THR A 41 11.81 -16.29 3.33
N CYS A 42 12.48 -17.44 3.26
CA CYS A 42 12.35 -18.53 4.23
C CYS A 42 13.69 -18.85 4.89
N ALA A 43 13.62 -19.38 6.11
CA ALA A 43 14.75 -19.93 6.83
C ALA A 43 14.40 -21.32 7.39
N ILE A 44 15.18 -22.33 7.02
CA ILE A 44 15.10 -23.72 7.52
C ILE A 44 16.53 -24.18 7.87
N SER A 45 17.14 -23.46 8.79
CA SER A 45 18.57 -23.56 9.14
C SER A 45 18.82 -24.20 10.51
N GLY A 46 17.76 -24.70 11.16
CA GLY A 46 17.81 -25.35 12.47
C GLY A 46 17.72 -24.37 13.64
N ALA A 47 18.00 -24.85 14.85
CA ALA A 47 17.69 -24.12 16.10
C ALA A 47 18.37 -22.76 16.23
N VAL A 48 19.56 -22.58 15.64
CA VAL A 48 20.38 -21.36 15.77
C VAL A 48 20.98 -20.89 14.45
N GLY A 49 20.49 -21.39 13.31
CA GLY A 49 20.98 -20.95 12.00
C GLY A 49 22.23 -21.65 11.46
N THR A 50 22.72 -22.69 12.13
CA THR A 50 24.02 -23.32 11.83
C THR A 50 23.94 -24.54 10.92
N PHE A 51 22.75 -24.98 10.53
CA PHE A 51 22.53 -26.21 9.74
C PHE A 51 23.08 -27.50 10.41
N ALA A 52 23.35 -27.48 11.72
CA ALA A 52 23.98 -28.60 12.43
C ALA A 52 23.23 -29.93 12.30
N ASN A 53 21.90 -29.88 12.26
CA ASN A 53 21.03 -31.05 12.19
C ASN A 53 20.18 -31.12 10.90
N ILE A 54 20.42 -30.22 9.94
CA ILE A 54 19.64 -30.15 8.71
C ILE A 54 20.51 -29.79 7.52
N ASN A 55 20.42 -30.58 6.44
CA ASN A 55 21.16 -30.31 5.23
C ASN A 55 20.62 -29.03 4.55
N PRO A 56 21.48 -28.05 4.19
CA PRO A 56 21.06 -26.82 3.48
C PRO A 56 20.27 -27.06 2.19
N ASN A 57 20.42 -28.23 1.55
CA ASN A 57 19.64 -28.59 0.38
C ASN A 57 18.13 -28.72 0.66
N VAL A 58 17.74 -29.04 1.90
CA VAL A 58 16.33 -29.07 2.31
C VAL A 58 15.71 -27.68 2.20
N GLU A 59 16.39 -26.68 2.75
CA GLU A 59 15.96 -25.28 2.67
C GLU A 59 15.84 -24.82 1.21
N LYS A 60 16.87 -25.05 0.39
CA LYS A 60 16.84 -24.71 -1.04
C LYS A 60 15.69 -25.39 -1.79
N HIS A 61 15.43 -26.66 -1.48
CA HIS A 61 14.34 -27.41 -2.10
C HIS A 61 12.96 -26.83 -1.73
N VAL A 62 12.74 -26.56 -0.44
CA VAL A 62 11.48 -25.98 0.04
C VAL A 62 11.29 -24.56 -0.48
N ALA A 63 12.32 -23.72 -0.41
CA ALA A 63 12.30 -22.36 -0.94
C ALA A 63 11.89 -22.33 -2.41
N LYS A 64 12.52 -23.16 -3.25
CA LYS A 64 12.18 -23.28 -4.67
C LYS A 64 10.74 -23.76 -4.89
N LYS A 65 10.28 -24.73 -4.11
CA LYS A 65 8.91 -25.27 -4.24
C LYS A 65 7.83 -24.25 -3.85
N LEU A 66 8.15 -23.35 -2.91
CA LEU A 66 7.24 -22.31 -2.43
C LEU A 66 7.43 -20.97 -3.15
N GLY A 67 8.40 -20.84 -4.05
CA GLY A 67 8.72 -19.57 -4.72
C GLY A 67 9.32 -18.52 -3.77
N LEU A 68 9.98 -18.95 -2.70
CA LEU A 68 10.63 -18.09 -1.72
C LEU A 68 12.14 -18.04 -1.94
N LYS A 69 12.76 -16.98 -1.44
CA LYS A 69 14.21 -16.85 -1.36
C LYS A 69 14.72 -17.49 -0.07
N VAL A 70 15.97 -17.95 -0.11
CA VAL A 70 16.67 -18.43 1.09
C VAL A 70 17.27 -17.24 1.83
N GLU A 71 17.07 -17.16 3.14
CA GLU A 71 17.77 -16.18 3.97
C GLU A 71 19.29 -16.47 3.94
N PRO A 72 20.15 -15.53 3.49
CA PRO A 72 21.58 -15.79 3.38
C PRO A 72 22.22 -16.22 4.70
N ILE A 73 21.82 -15.56 5.80
CA ILE A 73 22.22 -15.87 7.16
C ILE A 73 21.01 -15.68 8.07
N SER A 74 20.55 -16.77 8.66
CA SER A 74 19.44 -16.76 9.61
C SER A 74 19.91 -17.15 11.01
N THR A 75 19.10 -16.83 12.02
CA THR A 75 19.22 -17.40 13.36
C THR A 75 18.14 -18.47 13.53
N GLN A 76 17.63 -18.70 14.74
CA GLN A 76 16.37 -19.46 14.92
C GLN A 76 15.21 -18.86 14.11
N VAL A 77 15.30 -17.56 13.81
CA VAL A 77 14.23 -16.81 13.18
C VAL A 77 14.75 -15.94 12.03
N ILE A 78 13.88 -15.64 11.07
CA ILE A 78 14.13 -14.68 9.98
C ILE A 78 14.32 -13.28 10.59
N PRO A 79 15.32 -12.48 10.17
CA PRO A 79 15.48 -11.10 10.63
C PRO A 79 14.19 -10.27 10.51
N ARG A 80 13.83 -9.54 11.58
CA ARG A 80 12.53 -8.85 11.67
C ARG A 80 12.49 -7.52 10.93
N ASP A 81 13.63 -6.98 10.51
CA ASP A 81 13.73 -5.80 9.65
C ASP A 81 12.95 -5.99 8.33
N ARG A 82 12.96 -7.19 7.74
CA ARG A 82 12.12 -7.54 6.58
C ARG A 82 10.63 -7.30 6.84
N HIS A 83 10.16 -7.69 8.02
CA HIS A 83 8.77 -7.53 8.43
C HIS A 83 8.48 -6.05 8.70
N ALA A 84 9.38 -5.35 9.39
CA ALA A 84 9.26 -3.92 9.67
C ALA A 84 9.19 -3.09 8.38
N PHE A 85 10.00 -3.42 7.37
CA PHE A 85 9.94 -2.78 6.05
C PHE A 85 8.59 -3.01 5.38
N TYR A 86 8.10 -4.25 5.37
CA TYR A 86 6.79 -4.59 4.82
C TYR A 86 5.66 -3.80 5.47
N PHE A 87 5.59 -3.78 6.81
CA PHE A 87 4.58 -3.02 7.54
C PHE A 87 4.71 -1.51 7.35
N SER A 88 5.93 -0.99 7.24
CA SER A 88 6.18 0.43 6.98
C SER A 88 5.63 0.84 5.61
N VAL A 89 5.82 0.00 4.59
CA VAL A 89 5.24 0.23 3.26
C VAL A 89 3.72 0.17 3.27
N LEU A 90 3.12 -0.77 4.01
CA LEU A 90 1.67 -0.81 4.20
C LEU A 90 1.14 0.48 4.87
N GLY A 91 1.85 1.00 5.87
CA GLY A 91 1.53 2.27 6.52
C GLY A 91 1.55 3.47 5.55
N ILE A 92 2.56 3.52 4.67
CA ILE A 92 2.64 4.56 3.62
C ILE A 92 1.42 4.49 2.68
N ILE A 93 1.05 3.28 2.24
CA ILE A 93 -0.10 3.07 1.36
C ILE A 93 -1.40 3.50 2.04
N ALA A 94 -1.56 3.16 3.32
CA ALA A 94 -2.71 3.58 4.11
C ALA A 94 -2.83 5.11 4.19
N GLY A 95 -1.71 5.82 4.38
CA GLY A 95 -1.68 7.29 4.34
C GLY A 95 -2.11 7.87 2.98
N SER A 96 -1.69 7.25 1.87
CA SER A 96 -2.14 7.66 0.54
C SER A 96 -3.64 7.45 0.33
N ILE A 97 -4.21 6.37 0.87
CA ILE A 97 -5.66 6.11 0.84
C ILE A 97 -6.41 7.15 1.69
N GLU A 98 -5.91 7.43 2.89
CA GLU A 98 -6.48 8.45 3.78
C GLU A 98 -6.49 9.83 3.12
N ARG A 99 -5.41 10.20 2.42
CA ARG A 99 -5.35 11.44 1.63
C ARG A 99 -6.46 11.55 0.57
N VAL A 100 -6.72 10.46 -0.16
CA VAL A 100 -7.82 10.42 -1.14
C VAL A 100 -9.17 10.53 -0.46
N ALA A 101 -9.40 9.76 0.61
CA ALA A 101 -10.66 9.74 1.34
C ALA A 101 -10.98 11.11 1.94
N THR A 102 -9.99 11.78 2.53
CA THR A 102 -10.12 13.13 3.09
C THR A 102 -10.47 14.14 1.99
N GLU A 103 -9.87 14.03 0.81
CA GLU A 103 -10.21 14.89 -0.33
C GLU A 103 -11.67 14.66 -0.81
N ILE A 104 -12.08 13.41 -1.00
CA ILE A 104 -13.46 13.08 -1.40
C ILE A 104 -14.46 13.66 -0.40
N ARG A 105 -14.21 13.47 0.90
CA ARG A 105 -15.04 14.04 1.97
C ARG A 105 -15.11 15.57 1.89
N HIS A 106 -14.02 16.25 1.58
CA HIS A 106 -14.01 17.71 1.45
C HIS A 106 -14.81 18.21 0.25
N LEU A 107 -14.73 17.51 -0.89
CA LEU A 107 -15.47 17.85 -2.11
C LEU A 107 -16.96 17.53 -2.00
N GLN A 108 -17.34 16.55 -1.17
CA GLN A 108 -18.74 16.16 -0.93
C GLN A 108 -19.45 17.01 0.15
N ARG A 109 -18.77 17.95 0.79
CA ARG A 109 -19.41 18.87 1.75
C ARG A 109 -20.50 19.69 1.07
N SER A 110 -21.61 19.96 1.77
CA SER A 110 -22.77 20.66 1.24
C SER A 110 -22.45 22.04 0.66
N GLU A 111 -21.43 22.73 1.21
CA GLU A 111 -21.01 24.06 0.77
C GLU A 111 -20.12 24.04 -0.49
N VAL A 112 -19.61 22.86 -0.89
CA VAL A 112 -18.72 22.69 -2.03
C VAL A 112 -19.40 21.90 -3.14
N TYR A 113 -19.90 20.70 -2.81
CA TYR A 113 -20.68 19.81 -3.66
C TYR A 113 -20.08 19.59 -5.07
N GLU A 114 -18.75 19.45 -5.14
CA GLU A 114 -18.01 19.23 -6.40
C GLU A 114 -17.96 17.73 -6.79
N LEU A 115 -18.20 16.81 -5.84
CA LEU A 115 -18.20 15.37 -6.06
C LEU A 115 -19.09 14.66 -5.03
N GLN A 116 -19.65 13.50 -5.39
CA GLN A 116 -20.42 12.66 -4.48
C GLN A 116 -20.09 11.19 -4.69
N GLU A 117 -19.86 10.45 -3.59
CA GLU A 117 -19.79 8.99 -3.63
C GLU A 117 -21.14 8.39 -4.03
N TYR A 118 -21.10 7.34 -4.86
CA TYR A 118 -22.29 6.58 -5.19
C TYR A 118 -22.76 5.78 -3.97
N PHE A 119 -23.96 6.07 -3.48
CA PHE A 119 -24.64 5.24 -2.48
C PHE A 119 -25.69 4.36 -3.16
N SER A 120 -25.68 3.06 -2.84
CA SER A 120 -26.65 2.06 -3.30
C SER A 120 -28.09 2.59 -3.29
N LYS A 121 -28.93 2.16 -4.25
CA LYS A 121 -30.37 2.51 -4.37
C LYS A 121 -31.17 2.39 -3.06
N LYS A 122 -30.74 1.56 -2.10
CA LYS A 122 -31.42 1.39 -0.80
C LYS A 122 -31.02 2.40 0.27
N SER A 123 -29.90 3.10 0.11
CA SER A 123 -29.50 4.18 1.00
C SER A 123 -29.87 5.51 0.34
N LYS A 124 -30.89 6.19 0.88
CA LYS A 124 -31.41 7.46 0.32
C LYS A 124 -30.34 8.56 0.35
N ARG A 125 -29.56 8.70 -0.72
CA ARG A 125 -29.03 9.96 -1.27
C ARG A 125 -28.89 9.84 -2.79
N ILE A 126 -30.03 10.03 -3.47
CA ILE A 126 -30.13 10.45 -4.88
C ILE A 126 -29.66 11.93 -4.86
N ILE A 127 -28.81 12.48 -5.73
CA ILE A 127 -28.95 12.64 -7.19
C ILE A 127 -27.56 12.98 -7.77
N CYS A 128 -27.17 12.29 -8.85
CA CYS A 128 -26.27 12.85 -9.86
C CYS A 128 -27.06 13.84 -10.70
N ASP A 129 -26.77 15.13 -10.57
CA ASP A 129 -27.10 16.14 -11.59
C ASP A 129 -25.81 16.91 -11.89
N ALA A 130 -25.08 16.43 -12.88
CA ALA A 130 -24.17 17.28 -13.64
C ALA A 130 -25.01 17.82 -14.81
N SER A 131 -25.41 19.09 -14.69
CA SER A 131 -25.87 19.92 -15.81
C SER A 131 -24.79 20.05 -16.88
#